data_AF-A0A4S4MNC1-F1
#
_entry.id   AF-A0A4S4MNC1-F1
#
_cell.length_a   1.000
_cell.length_b   1.000
_cell.length_c   1.000
_cell.angle_alpha   90.00
_cell.angle_beta   90.00
_cell.angle_gamma   90.00
#
_symmetry.space_group_name_H-M   'P 1'
#
loop_
_entity.id
_entity.type
_entity.pdbx_description
1 polymer ?
#
loop_
_entity_poly.entity_id
_entity_poly.type
_entity_poly.pdbx_seq_one_letter_code
_entity_poly.pdbx_strand_id
1 'polypeptide(L)'
;MLKYVTVLFPITVVFTANFSLFQSLLFWTFFVKMALDVRGYISLALLVIYMPILLTSVFLVWRHGIQKQTGFIFLFVLSLVRIIGSVTHIVAEQSSNPSTGLIECYSILENVGLSPLMMATLGFLTTVGRGVFEDPMQARAGMQFFTAFASTSMIITVIGGVDLASATSQSDVNKATTFRHVGCTLFLALFIMIFLLHLCFWVEVKKVMPQRRKMLIGISAALPFLLVRVVYSMLSGYSPISIPSTTPVQNSLSKFSSTNGSWQWYLVMSVAAELITVITYLILGVALPVSQEYDEAEPYEHDLEEATPMKSSRSGGRGGRPFGLIGLIASLL
;
A
#
# COMPACT_ATOMS: atom_id res chain seq x y z
N MET A 1 32.77 -13.79 -5.77
CA MET A 1 32.29 -14.38 -7.04
C MET A 1 31.22 -15.45 -6.82
N LEU A 2 31.45 -16.51 -6.04
CA LEU A 2 30.44 -17.58 -5.86
C LEU A 2 29.09 -17.14 -5.27
N LYS A 3 29.06 -16.17 -4.34
CA LYS A 3 27.79 -15.67 -3.74
C LYS A 3 26.87 -14.92 -4.71
N TYR A 4 27.40 -14.36 -5.82
CA TYR A 4 26.58 -13.66 -6.82
C TYR A 4 25.95 -14.64 -7.83
N VAL A 5 26.62 -15.74 -8.12
CA VAL A 5 26.14 -16.78 -9.04
C VAL A 5 24.92 -17.51 -8.45
N THR A 6 24.89 -17.75 -7.14
CA THR A 6 23.75 -18.40 -6.45
C THR A 6 22.51 -17.51 -6.35
N VAL A 7 22.68 -16.18 -6.38
CA VAL A 7 21.55 -15.22 -6.38
C VAL A 7 21.00 -15.02 -7.79
N LEU A 8 21.85 -15.08 -8.82
CA LEU A 8 21.43 -14.97 -10.22
C LEU A 8 20.68 -16.22 -10.69
N PHE A 9 21.05 -17.41 -10.20
CA PHE A 9 20.45 -18.68 -10.62
C PHE A 9 18.91 -18.75 -10.45
N PRO A 10 18.31 -18.43 -9.28
CA PRO A 10 16.86 -18.39 -9.14
C PRO A 10 16.21 -17.24 -9.94
N ILE A 11 16.91 -16.12 -10.16
CA ILE A 11 16.41 -15.01 -10.99
C ILE A 11 16.27 -15.48 -12.44
N THR A 12 17.27 -16.17 -13.00
CA THR A 12 17.20 -16.74 -14.35
C THR A 12 16.16 -17.85 -14.45
N VAL A 13 16.07 -18.77 -13.48
CA VAL A 13 15.09 -19.88 -13.54
C VAL A 13 13.65 -19.36 -13.41
N VAL A 14 13.40 -18.39 -12.52
CA VAL A 14 12.10 -17.70 -12.44
C VAL A 14 11.83 -16.94 -13.74
N PHE A 15 12.80 -16.23 -14.30
CA PHE A 15 12.65 -15.49 -15.57
C PHE A 15 12.39 -16.42 -16.79
N THR A 16 13.02 -17.60 -16.85
CA THR A 16 12.83 -18.56 -17.94
C THR A 16 11.51 -19.34 -17.80
N ALA A 17 11.10 -19.72 -16.59
CA ALA A 17 9.78 -20.30 -16.35
C ALA A 17 8.66 -19.27 -16.63
N ASN A 18 8.88 -18.01 -16.25
CA ASN A 18 8.01 -16.88 -16.58
C ASN A 18 7.85 -16.71 -18.10
N PHE A 19 8.90 -16.89 -18.91
CA PHE A 19 8.82 -16.73 -20.36
C PHE A 19 7.85 -17.70 -21.03
N SER A 20 7.77 -18.95 -20.55
CA SER A 20 6.89 -19.99 -21.11
C SER A 20 5.41 -19.79 -20.77
N LEU A 21 5.09 -19.47 -19.51
CA LEU A 21 3.72 -19.11 -19.08
C LEU A 21 3.28 -17.76 -19.63
N PHE A 22 4.21 -16.80 -19.75
CA PHE A 22 4.01 -15.52 -20.41
C PHE A 22 3.75 -15.70 -21.90
N GLN A 23 4.41 -16.65 -22.59
CA GLN A 23 4.11 -16.99 -23.97
C GLN A 23 2.72 -17.60 -24.14
N SER A 24 2.29 -18.52 -23.26
CA SER A 24 0.93 -19.08 -23.34
C SER A 24 -0.16 -18.05 -23.02
N LEU A 25 0.10 -17.14 -22.07
CA LEU A 25 -0.77 -16.00 -21.78
C LEU A 25 -0.77 -14.98 -22.91
N LEU A 26 0.38 -14.69 -23.54
CA LEU A 26 0.47 -13.85 -24.74
C LEU A 26 -0.37 -14.44 -25.87
N PHE A 27 -0.32 -15.76 -26.07
CA PHE A 27 -1.11 -16.47 -27.05
C PHE A 27 -2.63 -16.35 -26.76
N TRP A 28 -3.02 -16.37 -25.48
CA TRP A 28 -4.39 -16.14 -25.05
C TRP A 28 -4.83 -14.66 -25.17
N THR A 29 -3.93 -13.72 -24.85
CA THR A 29 -4.15 -12.26 -25.03
C THR A 29 -4.28 -11.88 -26.52
N PHE A 30 -3.68 -12.65 -27.42
CA PHE A 30 -3.80 -12.45 -28.86
C PHE A 30 -5.20 -12.82 -29.37
N PHE A 31 -5.86 -13.81 -28.75
CA PHE A 31 -7.27 -14.18 -29.03
C PHE A 31 -8.27 -13.18 -28.43
N VAL A 32 -7.95 -12.60 -27.27
CA VAL A 32 -8.78 -11.58 -26.59
C VAL A 32 -8.74 -10.21 -27.30
N LYS A 33 -7.72 -9.96 -28.13
CA LYS A 33 -7.40 -8.69 -28.78
C LYS A 33 -8.42 -8.14 -29.79
N MET A 34 -9.52 -8.85 -30.07
CA MET A 34 -10.48 -8.46 -31.11
C MET A 34 -11.85 -7.96 -30.60
N ALA A 35 -12.07 -7.84 -29.28
CA ALA A 35 -13.40 -7.50 -28.74
C ALA A 35 -13.47 -6.55 -27.53
N LEU A 36 -12.36 -6.03 -26.98
CA LEU A 36 -12.39 -5.20 -25.76
C LEU A 36 -12.35 -3.69 -26.04
N ASP A 37 -12.98 -2.93 -25.15
CA ASP A 37 -12.88 -1.47 -25.10
C ASP A 37 -11.50 -1.02 -24.57
N VAL A 38 -11.17 0.27 -24.70
CA VAL A 38 -9.89 0.86 -24.27
C VAL A 38 -9.60 0.56 -22.79
N ARG A 39 -10.62 0.54 -21.94
CA ARG A 39 -10.51 0.20 -20.50
C ARG A 39 -10.20 -1.27 -20.27
N GLY A 40 -10.82 -2.17 -21.04
CA GLY A 40 -10.48 -3.59 -21.10
C GLY A 40 -9.02 -3.86 -21.41
N TYR A 41 -8.43 -3.12 -22.35
CA TYR A 41 -6.99 -3.22 -22.63
C TYR A 41 -6.11 -2.80 -21.45
N ILE A 42 -6.52 -1.81 -20.66
CA ILE A 42 -5.80 -1.38 -19.44
C ILE A 42 -5.83 -2.49 -18.39
N SER A 43 -7.00 -3.10 -18.18
CA SER A 43 -7.16 -4.24 -17.26
C SER A 43 -6.34 -5.46 -17.71
N LEU A 44 -6.26 -5.71 -19.02
CA LEU A 44 -5.39 -6.76 -19.56
C LEU A 44 -3.91 -6.48 -19.30
N ALA A 45 -3.46 -5.23 -19.50
CA ALA A 45 -2.09 -4.84 -19.22
C ALA A 45 -1.75 -4.98 -17.72
N LEU A 46 -2.66 -4.56 -16.84
CA LEU A 46 -2.56 -4.74 -15.39
C LEU A 46 -2.39 -6.23 -15.02
N LEU A 47 -3.22 -7.12 -15.58
CA LEU A 47 -3.13 -8.56 -15.34
C LEU A 47 -1.73 -9.09 -15.68
N VAL A 48 -1.21 -8.74 -16.86
CA VAL A 48 0.10 -9.20 -17.35
C VAL A 48 1.24 -8.67 -16.47
N ILE A 49 1.15 -7.43 -15.99
CA ILE A 49 2.19 -6.80 -15.16
C ILE A 49 2.16 -7.30 -13.70
N TYR A 50 0.97 -7.54 -13.12
CA TYR A 50 0.86 -7.97 -11.72
C TYR A 50 1.20 -9.45 -11.49
N MET A 51 1.18 -10.29 -12.53
CA MET A 51 1.61 -11.70 -12.44
C MET A 51 3.08 -11.87 -11.99
N PRO A 52 4.09 -11.26 -12.65
CA PRO A 52 5.48 -11.35 -12.18
C PRO A 52 5.69 -10.63 -10.84
N ILE A 53 4.92 -9.56 -10.56
CA ILE A 53 4.96 -8.86 -9.27
C ILE A 53 4.49 -9.79 -8.14
N LEU A 54 3.40 -10.54 -8.34
CA LEU A 54 2.89 -11.50 -7.38
C LEU A 54 3.94 -12.55 -7.01
N LEU A 55 4.59 -13.15 -8.01
CA LEU A 55 5.64 -14.14 -7.79
C LEU A 55 6.83 -13.55 -7.03
N THR A 56 7.25 -12.34 -7.40
CA THR A 56 8.32 -11.61 -6.70
C THR A 56 7.93 -11.36 -5.24
N SER A 57 6.69 -10.92 -4.99
CA SER A 57 6.19 -10.69 -3.65
C SER A 57 6.13 -11.97 -2.80
N VAL A 58 5.70 -13.10 -3.36
CA VAL A 58 5.73 -14.41 -2.69
C VAL A 58 7.16 -14.79 -2.34
N PHE A 59 8.10 -14.63 -3.27
CA PHE A 59 9.51 -14.90 -3.04
C PHE A 59 10.08 -14.04 -1.90
N LEU A 60 9.74 -12.75 -1.86
CA LEU A 60 10.17 -11.85 -0.79
C LEU A 60 9.61 -12.25 0.58
N VAL A 61 8.33 -12.63 0.65
CA VAL A 61 7.69 -13.10 1.88
C VAL A 61 8.36 -14.39 2.38
N TRP A 62 8.65 -15.32 1.47
CA TRP A 62 9.34 -16.57 1.82
C TRP A 62 10.78 -16.34 2.27
N ARG A 63 11.49 -15.41 1.62
CA ARG A 63 12.89 -15.08 1.93
C ARG A 63 13.06 -14.33 3.27
N HIS A 64 12.17 -13.38 3.58
CA HIS A 64 12.31 -12.50 4.75
C HIS A 64 11.55 -12.99 5.99
N GLY A 65 10.67 -13.99 5.85
CA GLY A 65 9.90 -14.58 6.93
C GLY A 65 8.62 -13.80 7.29
N ILE A 66 7.52 -14.53 7.51
CA ILE A 66 6.15 -14.00 7.66
C ILE A 66 6.00 -13.04 8.87
N GLN A 67 6.79 -13.19 9.93
CA GLN A 67 6.64 -12.38 11.15
C GLN A 67 7.40 -11.05 11.14
N LYS A 68 8.39 -10.85 10.26
CA LYS A 68 9.36 -9.76 10.44
C LYS A 68 9.14 -8.55 9.53
N GLN A 69 8.48 -8.70 8.38
CA GLN A 69 8.35 -7.63 7.39
C GLN A 69 6.95 -7.53 6.75
N THR A 70 5.99 -7.02 7.54
CA THR A 70 4.56 -6.89 7.20
C THR A 70 4.30 -6.16 5.87
N GLY A 71 5.19 -5.26 5.45
CA GLY A 71 5.04 -4.51 4.19
C GLY A 71 4.97 -5.40 2.94
N PHE A 72 5.71 -6.52 2.88
CA PHE A 72 5.71 -7.41 1.72
C PHE A 72 4.44 -8.27 1.63
N ILE A 73 3.83 -8.60 2.76
CA ILE A 73 2.54 -9.30 2.78
C ILE A 73 1.47 -8.43 2.14
N PHE A 74 1.49 -7.12 2.39
CA PHE A 74 0.54 -6.20 1.76
C PHE A 74 0.76 -6.05 0.25
N LEU A 75 2.00 -6.14 -0.26
CA LEU A 75 2.26 -6.18 -1.71
C LEU A 75 1.72 -7.46 -2.36
N PHE A 76 1.79 -8.59 -1.65
CA PHE A 76 1.21 -9.85 -2.10
C PHE A 76 -0.32 -9.76 -2.18
N VAL A 77 -0.96 -9.27 -1.12
CA VAL A 77 -2.41 -9.04 -1.08
C VAL A 77 -2.84 -8.06 -2.16
N LEU A 78 -2.10 -6.95 -2.35
CA LEU A 78 -2.35 -5.99 -3.42
C LEU A 78 -2.36 -6.66 -4.79
N SER A 79 -1.37 -7.52 -5.04
CA SER A 79 -1.22 -8.20 -6.32
C SER A 79 -2.38 -9.16 -6.60
N LEU A 80 -2.83 -9.90 -5.57
CA LEU A 80 -4.02 -10.75 -5.68
C LEU A 80 -5.28 -9.94 -6.00
N VAL A 81 -5.53 -8.87 -5.25
CA VAL A 81 -6.67 -7.97 -5.49
C VAL A 81 -6.64 -7.42 -6.92
N ARG A 82 -5.46 -7.03 -7.42
CA ARG A 82 -5.32 -6.49 -8.78
C ARG A 82 -5.52 -7.54 -9.88
N ILE A 83 -5.04 -8.77 -9.68
CA ILE A 83 -5.28 -9.87 -10.62
C ILE A 83 -6.78 -10.19 -10.66
N ILE A 84 -7.42 -10.37 -9.50
CA ILE A 84 -8.85 -10.68 -9.42
C ILE A 84 -9.68 -9.55 -10.04
N GLY A 85 -9.38 -8.29 -9.71
CA GLY A 85 -10.10 -7.12 -10.25
C GLY A 85 -9.94 -6.98 -11.77
N SER A 86 -8.76 -7.30 -12.30
CA SER A 86 -8.51 -7.27 -13.75
C SER A 86 -9.28 -8.38 -14.48
N VAL A 87 -9.32 -9.59 -13.91
CA VAL A 87 -10.06 -10.71 -14.49
C VAL A 87 -11.57 -10.43 -14.46
N THR A 88 -12.11 -9.95 -13.35
CA THR A 88 -13.55 -9.65 -13.25
C THR A 88 -13.97 -8.53 -14.19
N HIS A 89 -13.13 -7.52 -14.40
CA HIS A 89 -13.38 -6.46 -15.38
C HIS A 89 -13.44 -7.01 -16.83
N ILE A 90 -12.49 -7.87 -17.21
CA ILE A 90 -12.47 -8.49 -18.55
C ILE A 90 -13.70 -9.38 -18.76
N VAL A 91 -14.06 -10.19 -17.76
CA VAL A 91 -15.24 -11.07 -17.84
C VAL A 91 -16.53 -10.26 -17.92
N ALA A 92 -16.61 -9.12 -17.22
CA ALA A 92 -17.76 -8.23 -17.29
C ALA A 92 -17.95 -7.64 -18.70
N GLU A 93 -16.86 -7.23 -19.35
CA GLU A 93 -16.92 -6.70 -20.73
C GLU A 93 -17.26 -7.77 -21.77
N GLN A 94 -16.81 -9.01 -21.58
CA GLN A 94 -17.10 -10.12 -22.51
C GLN A 94 -18.52 -10.67 -22.37
N SER A 95 -19.20 -10.39 -21.25
CA SER A 95 -20.54 -10.90 -20.98
C SER A 95 -21.60 -9.96 -21.57
N SER A 96 -22.47 -10.47 -22.44
CA SER A 96 -23.56 -9.67 -23.04
C SER A 96 -24.63 -9.22 -22.04
N ASN A 97 -24.70 -9.85 -20.86
CA ASN A 97 -25.52 -9.46 -19.71
C ASN A 97 -24.71 -9.66 -18.41
N PRO A 98 -23.84 -8.72 -18.02
CA PRO A 98 -23.06 -8.85 -16.80
C PRO A 98 -23.99 -8.85 -15.57
N SER A 99 -23.77 -9.77 -14.63
CA SER A 99 -24.52 -9.76 -13.37
C SER A 99 -24.16 -8.50 -12.56
N THR A 100 -25.14 -7.92 -11.87
CA THR A 100 -24.93 -6.73 -11.03
C THR A 100 -23.79 -6.92 -10.04
N GLY A 101 -23.70 -8.13 -9.46
CA GLY A 101 -22.60 -8.49 -8.55
C GLY A 101 -21.22 -8.50 -9.21
N LEU A 102 -21.10 -8.79 -10.51
CA LEU A 102 -19.81 -8.71 -11.22
C LEU A 102 -19.40 -7.25 -11.45
N ILE A 103 -20.37 -6.37 -11.75
CA ILE A 103 -20.14 -4.93 -11.90
C ILE A 103 -19.71 -4.29 -10.58
N GLU A 104 -20.41 -4.65 -9.51
CA GLU A 104 -20.09 -4.28 -8.13
C GLU A 104 -18.68 -4.73 -7.75
N CYS A 105 -18.38 -6.00 -8.02
CA CYS A 105 -17.12 -6.61 -7.65
C CYS A 105 -15.93 -5.87 -8.29
N TYR A 106 -15.91 -5.68 -9.62
CA TYR A 106 -14.77 -4.98 -10.24
C TYR A 106 -14.64 -3.54 -9.74
N SER A 107 -15.76 -2.83 -9.54
CA SER A 107 -15.77 -1.44 -9.08
C SER A 107 -15.21 -1.30 -7.66
N ILE A 108 -15.53 -2.26 -6.78
CA ILE A 108 -15.00 -2.29 -5.41
C ILE A 108 -13.52 -2.65 -5.43
N LEU A 109 -13.11 -3.69 -6.17
CA LEU A 109 -11.71 -4.12 -6.21
C LEU A 109 -10.76 -3.05 -6.78
N GLU A 110 -11.20 -2.25 -7.77
CA GLU A 110 -10.41 -1.12 -8.27
C GLU A 110 -10.13 -0.06 -7.21
N ASN A 111 -11.09 0.19 -6.31
CA ASN A 111 -10.96 1.17 -5.23
C ASN A 111 -10.18 0.61 -4.03
N VAL A 112 -10.35 -0.68 -3.72
CA VAL A 112 -9.66 -1.36 -2.61
C VAL A 112 -8.15 -1.41 -2.79
N GLY A 113 -7.63 -1.38 -4.03
CA GLY A 113 -6.19 -1.42 -4.30
C GLY A 113 -5.35 -0.33 -3.59
N LEU A 114 -5.96 0.80 -3.20
CA LEU A 114 -5.25 1.84 -2.45
C LEU A 114 -4.87 1.39 -1.02
N SER A 115 -5.72 0.60 -0.36
CA SER A 115 -5.56 0.29 1.07
C SER A 115 -4.36 -0.61 1.35
N PRO A 116 -4.14 -1.72 0.61
CA PRO A 116 -2.93 -2.51 0.76
C PRO A 116 -1.66 -1.71 0.48
N LEU A 117 -1.69 -0.75 -0.45
CA LEU A 117 -0.52 0.10 -0.76
C LEU A 117 -0.16 1.02 0.42
N MET A 118 -1.17 1.65 1.04
CA MET A 118 -0.98 2.47 2.23
C MET A 118 -0.51 1.63 3.44
N MET A 119 -1.09 0.45 3.60
CA MET A 119 -0.68 -0.52 4.64
C MET A 119 0.75 -1.04 4.41
N ALA A 120 1.15 -1.27 3.16
CA ALA A 120 2.52 -1.63 2.81
C ALA A 120 3.49 -0.52 3.23
N THR A 121 3.14 0.74 2.93
CA THR A 121 3.93 1.92 3.33
C THR A 121 4.07 2.00 4.85
N LEU A 122 2.98 1.83 5.60
CA LEU A 122 3.00 1.77 7.06
C LEU A 122 3.83 0.60 7.59
N GLY A 123 3.73 -0.58 7.00
CA GLY A 123 4.52 -1.75 7.36
C GLY A 123 6.02 -1.53 7.13
N PHE A 124 6.38 -0.81 6.07
CA PHE A 124 7.75 -0.41 5.81
C PHE A 124 8.23 0.64 6.81
N LEU A 125 7.42 1.65 7.09
CA LEU A 125 7.74 2.72 8.02
C LEU A 125 7.90 2.18 9.46
N THR A 126 7.01 1.28 9.87
CA THR A 126 7.11 0.45 11.08
C THR A 126 8.46 -0.24 11.20
N THR A 127 8.92 -0.86 10.12
CA THR A 127 10.20 -1.58 10.09
C THR A 127 11.38 -0.63 10.27
N VAL A 128 11.32 0.56 9.66
CA VAL A 128 12.34 1.61 9.84
C VAL A 128 12.35 2.16 11.27
N GLY A 129 11.18 2.35 11.88
CA GLY A 129 11.01 2.97 13.20
C GLY A 129 11.36 2.08 14.40
N ARG A 130 11.55 0.76 14.21
CA ARG A 130 11.98 -0.15 15.28
C ARG A 130 13.32 0.34 15.86
N GLY A 131 13.39 0.72 17.12
CA GLY A 131 14.63 1.24 17.73
C GLY A 131 14.88 2.75 17.58
N VAL A 132 13.96 3.50 16.95
CA VAL A 132 13.97 4.98 17.02
C VAL A 132 13.31 5.46 18.31
N PHE A 133 12.28 4.75 18.77
CA PHE A 133 11.57 5.03 20.01
C PHE A 133 12.27 4.34 21.19
N GLU A 134 12.52 5.11 22.26
CA GLU A 134 13.09 4.60 23.51
C GLU A 134 12.12 3.62 24.20
N ASP A 135 10.80 3.84 24.05
CA ASP A 135 9.75 2.99 24.64
C ASP A 135 9.09 2.08 23.58
N PRO A 136 9.27 0.75 23.66
CA PRO A 136 8.67 -0.20 22.72
C PRO A 136 7.13 -0.23 22.79
N MET A 137 6.54 0.16 23.92
CA MET A 137 5.08 0.16 24.09
C MET A 137 4.42 1.32 23.36
N GLN A 138 5.01 2.52 23.43
CA GLN A 138 4.53 3.69 22.68
C GLN A 138 4.66 3.49 21.16
N ALA A 139 5.77 2.92 20.70
CA ALA A 139 5.96 2.60 19.29
C ALA A 139 4.90 1.62 18.77
N ARG A 140 4.59 0.59 19.57
CA ARG A 140 3.56 -0.41 19.23
C ARG A 140 2.16 0.19 19.24
N ALA A 141 1.81 0.99 20.24
CA ALA A 141 0.52 1.64 20.36
C ALA A 141 0.27 2.61 19.20
N GLY A 142 1.26 3.46 18.87
CA GLY A 142 1.17 4.36 17.72
C GLY A 142 0.94 3.60 16.42
N MET A 143 1.74 2.56 16.12
CA MET A 143 1.57 1.73 14.92
C MET A 143 0.22 1.04 14.82
N GLN A 144 -0.31 0.56 15.94
CA GLN A 144 -1.64 -0.05 15.99
C GLN A 144 -2.72 0.99 15.69
N PHE A 145 -2.57 2.22 16.19
CA PHE A 145 -3.47 3.32 15.86
C PHE A 145 -3.50 3.62 14.35
N PHE A 146 -2.34 3.74 13.69
CA PHE A 146 -2.26 3.93 12.23
C PHE A 146 -2.92 2.79 11.45
N THR A 147 -2.67 1.55 11.86
CA THR A 147 -3.21 0.36 11.19
C THR A 147 -4.72 0.24 11.37
N ALA A 148 -5.22 0.55 12.57
CA ALA A 148 -6.66 0.58 12.86
C ALA A 148 -7.35 1.68 12.06
N PHE A 149 -6.76 2.88 12.01
CA PHE A 149 -7.28 4.00 11.23
C PHE A 149 -7.35 3.66 9.73
N ALA A 150 -6.30 3.03 9.18
CA ALA A 150 -6.27 2.57 7.79
C ALA A 150 -7.38 1.54 7.49
N SER A 151 -7.58 0.58 8.38
CA SER A 151 -8.62 -0.44 8.25
C SER A 151 -10.03 0.19 8.30
N THR A 152 -10.28 1.11 9.22
CA THR A 152 -11.56 1.83 9.33
C THR A 152 -11.86 2.65 8.06
N SER A 153 -10.87 3.36 7.52
CA SER A 153 -11.01 4.11 6.27
C SER A 153 -11.37 3.21 5.08
N MET A 154 -10.74 2.03 5.00
CA MET A 154 -11.03 1.02 3.98
C MET A 154 -12.46 0.51 4.10
N ILE A 155 -12.90 0.12 5.31
CA ILE A 155 -14.25 -0.42 5.54
C ILE A 155 -15.32 0.61 5.14
N ILE A 156 -15.18 1.86 5.55
CA ILE A 156 -16.14 2.93 5.20
C ILE A 156 -16.21 3.14 3.67
N THR A 157 -15.06 3.11 2.99
CA THR A 157 -15.00 3.28 1.53
C THR A 157 -15.65 2.11 0.80
N VAL A 158 -15.47 0.87 1.29
CA VAL A 158 -16.13 -0.31 0.74
C VAL A 158 -17.65 -0.23 0.93
N ILE A 159 -18.11 0.13 2.14
CA ILE A 159 -19.55 0.31 2.41
C ILE A 159 -20.15 1.37 1.49
N GLY A 160 -19.49 2.53 1.34
CA GLY A 160 -19.96 3.58 0.42
C GLY A 160 -19.98 3.15 -1.06
N GLY A 161 -19.10 2.22 -1.45
CA GLY A 161 -19.11 1.62 -2.80
C GLY A 161 -20.25 0.62 -3.01
N VAL A 162 -20.48 -0.26 -2.02
CA VAL A 162 -21.58 -1.25 -2.03
C VAL A 162 -22.94 -0.55 -2.00
N ASP A 163 -23.12 0.40 -1.07
CA ASP A 163 -24.37 1.15 -0.93
C ASP A 163 -24.70 1.94 -2.20
N LEU A 164 -23.69 2.42 -2.91
CA LEU A 164 -23.89 3.15 -4.17
C LEU A 164 -24.38 2.23 -5.28
N ALA A 165 -23.87 1.00 -5.33
CA ALA A 165 -24.23 0.06 -6.38
C ALA A 165 -25.61 -0.58 -6.17
N SER A 166 -26.02 -0.76 -4.90
CA SER A 166 -27.36 -1.24 -4.54
C SER A 166 -28.41 -0.11 -4.45
N ALA A 167 -28.04 1.15 -4.69
CA ALA A 167 -28.94 2.29 -4.55
C ALA A 167 -30.05 2.28 -5.60
N THR A 168 -31.31 2.19 -5.14
CA THR A 168 -32.51 2.25 -6.00
C THR A 168 -33.23 3.60 -5.90
N SER A 169 -33.00 4.37 -4.83
CA SER A 169 -33.62 5.67 -4.58
C SER A 169 -32.60 6.81 -4.47
N GLN A 170 -33.05 8.05 -4.70
CA GLN A 170 -32.18 9.24 -4.58
C GLN A 170 -31.65 9.43 -3.14
N SER A 171 -32.41 9.03 -2.12
CA SER A 171 -31.96 9.06 -0.73
C SER A 171 -30.81 8.09 -0.46
N ASP A 172 -30.82 6.93 -1.09
CA ASP A 172 -29.76 5.92 -0.94
C ASP A 172 -28.48 6.38 -1.64
N VAL A 173 -28.62 6.99 -2.83
CA VAL A 173 -27.50 7.63 -3.53
C VAL A 173 -26.86 8.69 -2.65
N ASN A 174 -27.65 9.59 -2.05
CA ASN A 174 -27.11 10.65 -1.19
C ASN A 174 -26.36 10.09 0.03
N LYS A 175 -26.88 9.04 0.67
CA LYS A 175 -26.19 8.35 1.77
C LYS A 175 -24.88 7.71 1.30
N ALA A 176 -24.91 6.96 0.21
CA ALA A 176 -23.73 6.31 -0.36
C ALA A 176 -22.65 7.33 -0.79
N THR A 177 -23.05 8.46 -1.38
CA THR A 177 -22.12 9.55 -1.71
C THR A 177 -21.46 10.14 -0.47
N THR A 178 -22.21 10.24 0.64
CA THR A 178 -21.68 10.76 1.90
C THR A 178 -20.62 9.81 2.46
N PHE A 179 -20.91 8.50 2.51
CA PHE A 179 -19.93 7.49 2.94
C PHE A 179 -18.69 7.47 2.03
N ARG A 180 -18.87 7.60 0.71
CA ARG A 180 -17.76 7.69 -0.24
C ARG A 180 -16.88 8.92 0.04
N HIS A 181 -17.47 10.10 0.20
CA HIS A 181 -16.71 11.33 0.50
C HIS A 181 -15.95 11.23 1.83
N VAL A 182 -16.59 10.69 2.87
CA VAL A 182 -15.95 10.47 4.18
C VAL A 182 -14.77 9.51 4.03
N GLY A 183 -14.96 8.37 3.36
CA GLY A 183 -13.91 7.38 3.12
C GLY A 183 -12.71 7.95 2.36
N CYS A 184 -12.96 8.72 1.28
CA CYS A 184 -11.88 9.37 0.52
C CYS A 184 -11.13 10.42 1.34
N THR A 185 -11.83 11.17 2.20
CA THR A 185 -11.21 12.16 3.09
C THR A 185 -10.33 11.49 4.15
N LEU A 186 -10.79 10.37 4.71
CA LEU A 186 -10.02 9.58 5.68
C LEU A 186 -8.75 8.98 5.05
N PHE A 187 -8.79 8.54 3.78
CA PHE A 187 -7.59 8.10 3.07
C PHE A 187 -6.56 9.21 2.89
N LEU A 188 -7.01 10.44 2.58
CA LEU A 188 -6.11 11.60 2.53
C LEU A 188 -5.52 11.91 3.91
N ALA A 189 -6.35 11.93 4.95
CA ALA A 189 -5.89 12.18 6.32
C ALA A 189 -4.84 11.13 6.74
N LEU A 190 -5.07 9.86 6.40
CA LEU A 190 -4.10 8.78 6.61
C LEU A 190 -2.80 9.01 5.85
N PHE A 191 -2.86 9.46 4.60
CA PHE A 191 -1.67 9.80 3.82
C PHE A 191 -0.87 10.91 4.49
N ILE A 192 -1.52 11.98 4.93
CA ILE A 192 -0.89 13.09 5.63
C ILE A 192 -0.22 12.58 6.91
N MET A 193 -0.89 11.72 7.68
CA MET A 193 -0.34 11.13 8.90
C MET A 193 0.91 10.27 8.62
N ILE A 194 0.88 9.45 7.56
CA ILE A 194 2.03 8.66 7.11
C ILE A 194 3.18 9.56 6.65
N PHE A 195 2.88 10.64 5.93
CA PHE A 195 3.87 11.61 5.48
C PHE A 195 4.52 12.33 6.66
N LEU A 196 3.75 12.75 7.66
CA LEU A 196 4.28 13.34 8.89
C LEU A 196 5.18 12.36 9.65
N LEU A 197 4.74 11.10 9.82
CA LEU A 197 5.56 10.06 10.45
C LEU A 197 6.86 9.81 9.67
N HIS A 198 6.79 9.86 8.33
CA HIS A 198 7.97 9.77 7.48
C HIS A 198 8.95 10.94 7.68
N LEU A 199 8.44 12.17 7.78
CA LEU A 199 9.26 13.34 8.10
C LEU A 199 9.90 13.24 9.48
N CYS A 200 9.19 12.74 10.49
CA CYS A 200 9.75 12.51 11.83
C CYS A 200 10.96 11.56 11.77
N PHE A 201 10.87 10.47 11.01
CA PHE A 201 12.01 9.56 10.83
C PHE A 201 13.18 10.17 10.03
N TRP A 202 12.89 11.13 9.16
CA TRP A 202 13.95 11.92 8.50
C TRP A 202 14.67 12.87 9.46
N VAL A 203 13.94 13.51 10.37
CA VAL A 203 14.55 14.37 11.41
C VAL A 203 15.45 13.53 12.32
N GLU A 204 15.00 12.34 12.68
CA GLU A 204 15.74 11.41 13.54
C GLU A 204 16.60 10.39 12.77
N VAL A 205 16.95 10.69 11.50
CA VAL A 205 17.72 9.78 10.64
C VAL A 205 19.05 9.35 11.28
N LYS A 206 19.60 10.18 12.18
CA LYS A 206 20.84 9.88 12.92
C LYS A 206 20.69 8.69 13.86
N LYS A 207 19.52 8.50 14.47
CA LYS A 207 19.20 7.37 15.36
C LYS A 207 18.86 6.09 14.59
N VAL A 208 18.52 6.22 13.30
CA VAL A 208 18.18 5.08 12.44
C VAL A 208 19.45 4.35 11.98
N MET A 209 19.45 3.02 12.13
CA MET A 209 20.50 2.13 11.64
C MET A 209 20.80 2.38 10.15
N PRO A 210 22.08 2.42 9.74
CA PRO A 210 22.48 2.78 8.38
C PRO A 210 21.88 1.85 7.30
N GLN A 211 21.67 0.56 7.60
CA GLN A 211 21.00 -0.37 6.68
C GLN A 211 19.53 0.03 6.41
N ARG A 212 18.83 0.54 7.43
CA ARG A 212 17.41 0.94 7.34
C ARG A 212 17.21 2.32 6.70
N ARG A 213 18.25 3.15 6.62
CA ARG A 213 18.19 4.44 5.91
C ARG A 213 17.90 4.26 4.41
N LYS A 214 18.40 3.18 3.79
CA LYS A 214 18.09 2.86 2.38
C LYS A 214 16.60 2.63 2.15
N MET A 215 15.93 2.01 3.13
CA MET A 215 14.48 1.80 3.11
C MET A 215 13.72 3.12 3.22
N LEU A 216 14.17 4.03 4.09
CA LEU A 216 13.59 5.36 4.23
C LEU A 216 13.69 6.18 2.93
N ILE A 217 14.87 6.18 2.27
CA ILE A 217 15.07 6.84 0.97
C ILE A 217 14.11 6.28 -0.09
N GLY A 218 13.94 4.95 -0.11
CA GLY A 218 12.99 4.32 -1.02
C GLY A 218 11.54 4.69 -0.78
N ILE A 219 11.12 4.79 0.48
CA ILE A 219 9.79 5.29 0.84
C ILE A 219 9.62 6.74 0.37
N SER A 220 10.65 7.59 0.51
CA SER A 220 10.63 8.97 -0.01
C SER A 220 10.45 9.02 -1.53
N ALA A 221 11.06 8.09 -2.28
CA ALA A 221 10.90 8.01 -3.73
C ALA A 221 9.48 7.55 -4.15
N ALA A 222 8.84 6.70 -3.33
CA ALA A 222 7.50 6.17 -3.61
C ALA A 222 6.36 7.12 -3.19
N LEU A 223 6.56 7.90 -2.11
CA LEU A 223 5.60 8.85 -1.56
C LEU A 223 4.96 9.83 -2.57
N PRO A 224 5.69 10.48 -3.51
CA PRO A 224 5.06 11.39 -4.46
C PRO A 224 4.09 10.66 -5.42
N PHE A 225 4.41 9.44 -5.83
CA PHE A 225 3.50 8.64 -6.67
C PHE A 225 2.28 8.17 -5.88
N LEU A 226 2.49 7.81 -4.61
CA LEU A 226 1.40 7.45 -3.71
C LEU A 226 0.48 8.66 -3.45
N LEU A 227 1.02 9.88 -3.33
CA LEU A 227 0.22 11.11 -3.24
C LEU A 227 -0.66 11.29 -4.48
N VAL A 228 -0.08 11.16 -5.68
CA VAL A 228 -0.82 11.27 -6.94
C VAL A 228 -2.01 10.29 -6.96
N ARG A 229 -1.77 9.05 -6.53
CA ARG A 229 -2.81 8.01 -6.44
C ARG A 229 -3.92 8.34 -5.43
N VAL A 230 -3.57 8.90 -4.27
CA VAL A 230 -4.53 9.32 -3.22
C VAL A 230 -5.35 10.52 -3.71
N VAL A 231 -4.70 11.50 -4.32
CA VAL A 231 -5.36 12.69 -4.90
C VAL A 231 -6.35 12.26 -5.99
N TYR A 232 -5.95 11.34 -6.89
CA TYR A 232 -6.89 10.78 -7.87
C TYR A 232 -8.09 10.10 -7.21
N SER A 233 -7.86 9.33 -6.14
CA SER A 233 -8.95 8.70 -5.38
C SER A 233 -9.92 9.73 -4.80
N MET A 234 -9.42 10.88 -4.32
CA MET A 234 -10.29 11.97 -3.86
C MET A 234 -11.05 12.62 -5.02
N LEU A 235 -10.36 12.97 -6.11
CA LEU A 235 -11.01 13.60 -7.27
C LEU A 235 -12.10 12.69 -7.84
N SER A 236 -11.86 11.37 -7.91
CA SER A 236 -12.86 10.38 -8.30
C SER A 236 -13.98 10.25 -7.26
N GLY A 237 -13.65 10.30 -5.97
CA GLY A 237 -14.60 10.28 -4.85
C GLY A 237 -15.60 11.44 -4.89
N TYR A 238 -15.13 12.65 -5.19
CA TYR A 238 -15.92 13.88 -5.30
C TYR A 238 -16.46 14.16 -6.71
N SER A 239 -16.22 13.27 -7.67
CA SER A 239 -16.76 13.43 -9.02
C SER A 239 -18.29 13.24 -9.01
N PRO A 240 -19.05 14.03 -9.79
CA PRO A 240 -20.51 13.96 -9.80
C PRO A 240 -20.97 12.56 -10.24
N ILE A 241 -21.71 11.91 -9.35
CA ILE A 241 -22.25 10.57 -9.56
C ILE A 241 -23.52 10.68 -10.40
N SER A 242 -23.60 9.88 -11.46
CA SER A 242 -24.76 9.79 -12.34
C SER A 242 -25.57 8.56 -11.92
N ILE A 243 -26.87 8.71 -11.74
CA ILE A 243 -27.82 7.60 -11.55
C ILE A 243 -27.77 6.73 -12.84
N PRO A 244 -27.99 5.40 -12.79
CA PRO A 244 -28.03 4.52 -13.98
C PRO A 244 -29.09 4.85 -15.04
N SER A 245 -29.73 6.01 -14.97
CA SER A 245 -30.88 6.41 -15.78
C SER A 245 -31.00 7.94 -15.98
N THR A 246 -30.00 8.74 -15.58
CA THR A 246 -29.98 10.19 -15.82
C THR A 246 -28.67 10.64 -16.44
N THR A 247 -28.76 11.58 -17.39
CA THR A 247 -27.60 12.22 -18.04
C THR A 247 -26.64 12.81 -17.01
N PRO A 248 -25.33 12.52 -17.07
CA PRO A 248 -24.35 13.03 -16.10
C PRO A 248 -24.31 14.55 -16.08
N VAL A 249 -24.34 15.16 -14.89
CA VAL A 249 -24.04 16.59 -14.72
C VAL A 249 -22.56 16.81 -15.06
N GLN A 250 -22.30 17.50 -16.16
CA GLN A 250 -20.96 17.75 -16.68
C GLN A 250 -20.30 18.91 -15.92
N ASN A 251 -19.48 18.59 -14.92
CA ASN A 251 -18.53 19.52 -14.31
C ASN A 251 -17.09 19.17 -14.70
N SER A 252 -16.14 20.09 -14.51
CA SER A 252 -14.70 19.84 -14.77
C SER A 252 -14.13 18.59 -14.06
N LEU A 253 -14.78 18.14 -12.98
CA LEU A 253 -14.45 16.94 -12.19
C LEU A 253 -14.95 15.62 -12.80
N SER A 254 -15.89 15.63 -13.75
CA SER A 254 -16.41 14.40 -14.38
C SER A 254 -15.30 13.62 -15.11
N LYS A 255 -14.29 14.33 -15.61
CA LYS A 255 -13.10 13.76 -16.28
C LYS A 255 -12.28 12.81 -15.40
N PHE A 256 -12.37 12.95 -14.08
CA PHE A 256 -11.59 12.16 -13.12
C PHE A 256 -12.36 10.97 -12.52
N SER A 257 -13.63 10.77 -12.91
CA SER A 257 -14.39 9.60 -12.47
C SER A 257 -13.71 8.31 -12.92
N SER A 258 -13.51 7.35 -12.01
CA SER A 258 -12.93 6.04 -12.33
C SER A 258 -13.78 5.27 -13.35
N THR A 259 -15.10 5.42 -13.29
CA THR A 259 -16.04 4.66 -14.12
C THR A 259 -16.38 5.36 -15.44
N ASN A 260 -16.72 6.65 -15.39
CA ASN A 260 -17.24 7.40 -16.55
C ASN A 260 -16.28 8.49 -17.09
N GLY A 261 -15.12 8.67 -16.45
CA GLY A 261 -14.15 9.71 -16.80
C GLY A 261 -13.26 9.36 -18.00
N SER A 262 -12.32 10.25 -18.33
CA SER A 262 -11.39 10.01 -19.44
C SER A 262 -10.37 8.94 -19.05
N TRP A 263 -10.23 7.91 -19.88
CA TRP A 263 -9.36 6.75 -19.62
C TRP A 263 -7.89 7.16 -19.43
N GLN A 264 -7.43 8.26 -20.03
CA GLN A 264 -6.06 8.74 -19.91
C GLN A 264 -5.70 9.16 -18.47
N TRP A 265 -6.59 9.92 -17.81
CA TRP A 265 -6.34 10.37 -16.44
C TRP A 265 -6.38 9.21 -15.45
N TYR A 266 -7.29 8.26 -15.67
CA TYR A 266 -7.33 7.01 -14.93
C TYR A 266 -6.02 6.22 -15.07
N LEU A 267 -5.53 6.03 -16.30
CA LEU A 267 -4.29 5.30 -16.55
C LEU A 267 -3.09 5.95 -15.87
N VAL A 268 -2.92 7.26 -16.02
CA VAL A 268 -1.71 7.95 -15.53
C VAL A 268 -1.75 8.14 -14.01
N MET A 269 -2.85 8.68 -13.48
CA MET A 269 -2.90 9.09 -12.06
C MET A 269 -3.27 7.93 -11.14
N SER A 270 -3.98 6.91 -11.63
CA SER A 270 -4.31 5.72 -10.85
C SER A 270 -3.32 4.59 -11.12
N VAL A 271 -3.34 4.05 -12.34
CA VAL A 271 -2.65 2.80 -12.65
C VAL A 271 -1.13 2.96 -12.67
N ALA A 272 -0.62 3.96 -13.40
CA ALA A 272 0.82 4.17 -13.52
C ALA A 272 1.46 4.61 -12.21
N ALA A 273 0.82 5.53 -11.47
CA ALA A 273 1.29 5.96 -10.15
C ALA A 273 1.36 4.79 -9.16
N GLU A 274 0.36 3.90 -9.19
CA GLU A 274 0.38 2.69 -8.36
C GLU A 274 1.49 1.73 -8.77
N LEU A 275 1.65 1.45 -10.07
CA LEU A 275 2.69 0.55 -10.58
C LEU A 275 4.10 1.06 -10.23
N ILE A 276 4.37 2.35 -10.38
CA ILE A 276 5.68 2.93 -10.03
C ILE A 276 5.94 2.78 -8.52
N THR A 277 4.91 3.01 -7.70
CA THR A 277 5.01 2.83 -6.23
C THR A 277 5.33 1.39 -5.88
N VAL A 278 4.62 0.42 -6.47
CA VAL A 278 4.82 -1.01 -6.23
C VAL A 278 6.22 -1.46 -6.69
N ILE A 279 6.64 -1.07 -7.90
CA ILE A 279 7.98 -1.40 -8.42
C ILE A 279 9.06 -0.85 -7.49
N THR A 280 8.91 0.39 -7.01
CA THR A 280 9.84 0.99 -6.05
C THR A 280 9.93 0.14 -4.79
N TYR A 281 8.80 -0.28 -4.22
CA TYR A 281 8.79 -1.15 -3.03
C TYR A 281 9.40 -2.54 -3.27
N LEU A 282 9.20 -3.14 -4.45
CA LEU A 282 9.83 -4.41 -4.81
C LEU A 282 11.36 -4.27 -4.92
N ILE A 283 11.85 -3.22 -5.56
CA ILE A 283 13.29 -2.94 -5.67
C ILE A 283 13.90 -2.80 -4.28
N LEU A 284 13.23 -2.08 -3.37
CA LEU A 284 13.68 -1.97 -1.98
C LEU A 284 13.72 -3.34 -1.29
N GLY A 285 12.67 -4.15 -1.46
CA GLY A 285 12.62 -5.47 -0.85
C GLY A 285 13.70 -6.44 -1.31
N VAL A 286 14.10 -6.36 -2.58
CA VAL A 286 15.22 -7.13 -3.13
C VAL A 286 16.57 -6.58 -2.68
N ALA A 287 16.69 -5.25 -2.60
CA ALA A 287 17.92 -4.56 -2.24
C ALA A 287 18.28 -4.65 -0.74
N LEU A 288 17.30 -4.97 0.12
CA LEU A 288 17.51 -5.16 1.56
C LEU A 288 18.14 -6.54 1.83
N PRO A 289 19.40 -6.61 2.32
CA PRO A 289 20.01 -7.87 2.69
C PRO A 289 19.35 -8.47 3.93
N VAL A 290 19.07 -9.77 3.89
CA VAL A 290 18.52 -10.60 5.00
C VAL A 290 19.46 -10.62 6.22
N SER A 291 20.75 -10.40 6.01
CA SER A 291 21.81 -10.64 7.00
C SER A 291 22.19 -9.36 7.74
N GLN A 292 21.79 -9.26 9.01
CA GLN A 292 22.50 -8.65 10.16
C GLN A 292 21.56 -8.10 11.25
N GLU A 293 20.28 -8.46 11.28
CA GLU A 293 19.42 -8.11 12.43
C GLU A 293 19.63 -9.03 13.66
N TYR A 294 20.65 -9.91 13.63
CA TYR A 294 20.91 -10.90 14.69
C TYR A 294 22.19 -10.67 15.50
N ASP A 295 23.16 -9.86 15.07
CA ASP A 295 24.45 -9.77 15.76
C ASP A 295 24.66 -8.49 16.58
N GLU A 296 23.77 -7.49 16.50
CA GLU A 296 23.94 -6.21 17.22
C GLU A 296 22.87 -5.93 18.31
N ALA A 297 21.86 -6.80 18.46
CA ALA A 297 20.82 -6.61 19.47
C ALA A 297 21.17 -7.17 20.87
N GLU A 298 22.28 -7.91 21.01
CA GLU A 298 22.87 -8.22 22.32
C GLU A 298 24.39 -8.04 22.22
N PRO A 299 24.98 -7.13 23.03
CA PRO A 299 25.28 -7.52 24.41
C PRO A 299 25.16 -6.36 25.41
N TYR A 300 24.22 -6.43 26.37
CA TYR A 300 24.36 -5.65 27.60
C TYR A 300 23.78 -6.32 28.85
N GLU A 301 23.66 -7.66 28.84
CA GLU A 301 23.10 -8.40 29.98
C GLU A 301 23.95 -9.61 30.40
N HIS A 302 25.27 -9.62 30.12
CA HIS A 302 26.17 -10.67 30.60
C HIS A 302 27.32 -10.18 31.50
N ASP A 303 27.56 -8.86 31.61
CA ASP A 303 28.70 -8.34 32.40
C ASP A 303 28.32 -7.70 33.74
N LEU A 304 27.03 -7.71 34.12
CA LEU A 304 26.56 -7.05 35.36
C LEU A 304 26.20 -8.01 36.50
N GLU A 305 26.18 -9.32 36.27
CA GLU A 305 25.81 -10.29 37.32
C GLU A 305 26.99 -10.68 38.24
N GLU A 306 28.24 -10.41 37.86
CA GLU A 306 29.41 -10.82 38.67
C GLU A 306 30.01 -9.74 39.58
N ALA A 307 29.44 -8.52 39.63
CA ALA A 307 29.99 -7.45 40.47
C ALA A 307 28.92 -6.65 41.20
N THR A 308 28.30 -7.24 42.23
CA THR A 308 27.81 -6.43 43.37
C THR A 308 28.24 -7.04 44.70
N PRO A 309 28.72 -6.18 45.62
CA PRO A 309 27.91 -6.01 46.81
C PRO A 309 27.52 -4.55 47.05
N MET A 310 26.33 -4.43 47.65
CA MET A 310 25.55 -3.25 48.01
C MET A 310 26.33 -1.97 48.40
N LYS A 311 25.81 -0.81 47.99
CA LYS A 311 25.68 0.34 48.90
C LYS A 311 24.53 1.27 48.55
N SER A 312 23.79 1.64 49.59
CA SER A 312 22.70 2.62 49.56
C SER A 312 23.23 4.05 49.34
N SER A 313 22.47 4.89 48.65
CA SER A 313 22.05 6.24 49.08
C SER A 313 21.63 7.15 47.91
N ARG A 314 20.40 7.66 48.02
CA ARG A 314 19.95 9.07 47.95
C ARG A 314 20.47 10.03 46.86
N SER A 315 19.53 10.91 46.46
CA SER A 315 19.64 12.16 45.67
C SER A 315 19.34 11.95 44.18
N GLY A 316 18.30 12.51 43.58
CA GLY A 316 17.84 13.90 43.70
C GLY A 316 18.41 14.69 42.53
N GLY A 317 17.59 15.03 41.53
CA GLY A 317 18.03 15.83 40.39
C GLY A 317 17.00 15.95 39.27
N ARG A 318 16.23 17.03 39.28
CA ARG A 318 15.48 17.53 38.11
C ARG A 318 16.45 17.71 36.93
N GLY A 319 16.12 17.12 35.79
CA GLY A 319 16.72 17.44 34.49
C GLY A 319 15.61 17.64 33.47
N GLY A 320 15.24 18.89 33.20
CA GLY A 320 14.29 19.24 32.16
C GLY A 320 14.77 18.74 30.81
N ARG A 321 13.95 17.92 30.14
CA ARG A 321 14.15 17.56 28.73
C ARG A 321 13.39 18.55 27.85
N PRO A 322 13.97 19.02 26.73
CA PRO A 322 13.27 19.93 25.84
C PRO A 322 12.07 19.20 25.26
N PHE A 323 10.92 19.86 25.26
CA PHE A 323 9.73 19.45 24.52
C PHE A 323 10.07 19.40 23.02
N GLY A 324 10.64 18.29 22.57
CA GLY A 324 10.78 17.96 21.17
C GLY A 324 9.45 17.49 20.61
N LEU A 325 9.31 17.58 19.28
CA LEU A 325 8.14 17.14 18.50
C LEU A 325 7.61 15.75 18.91
N ILE A 326 8.48 14.87 19.40
CA ILE A 326 8.15 13.54 19.93
C ILE A 326 7.25 13.62 21.18
N GLY A 327 7.53 14.54 22.11
CA GLY A 327 6.70 14.76 23.31
C GLY A 327 5.33 15.37 22.96
N LEU A 328 5.27 16.17 21.89
CA LEU A 328 4.03 16.77 21.40
C LEU A 328 3.13 15.73 20.69
N ILE A 329 3.74 14.78 19.98
CA ILE A 329 3.01 13.65 19.38
C ILE A 329 2.62 12.62 20.44
N ALA A 330 3.47 12.36 21.44
CA ALA A 330 3.14 11.49 22.57
C ALA A 330 2.04 12.07 23.48
N SER A 331 1.82 13.39 23.48
CA SER A 331 0.66 14.00 24.16
C SER A 331 -0.62 14.03 23.31
N LEU A 332 -0.52 13.75 22.00
CA LEU A 332 -1.64 13.69 21.07
C LEU A 332 -2.10 12.25 20.77
N LEU A 333 -1.31 11.24 21.18
CA LEU A 333 -1.65 9.81 21.21
C LEU A 333 -2.16 9.42 22.60
#